data_AF-A0A2G1YJ84-F1
#
_entry.id   AF-A0A2G1YJ84-F1
#
_cell.length_a   1.000
_cell.length_b   1.000
_cell.length_c   1.000
_cell.angle_alpha   90.00
_cell.angle_beta   90.00
_cell.angle_gamma   90.00
#
_symmetry.space_group_name_H-M   'P 1'
#
loop_
_entity.id
_entity.type
_entity.pdbx_description
1 polymer ?
#
loop_
_entity_poly.entity_id
_entity_poly.type
_entity_poly.pdbx_seq_one_letter_code
_entity_poly.pdbx_strand_id
1 'polypeptide(L)' 'TARLLGAPDVRILGRPDPGWNPGRYVPSTALARETLGVSATVDLDEAIRRTAASNGWTS' A
#
# COMPACT_ATOMS: atom_id res chain seq x y z
N THR A 1 0.66 -2.22 8.83
CA THR A 1 0.89 -1.05 7.95
C THR A 1 2.04 -0.22 8.52
N ALA A 2 3.03 0.14 7.69
CA ALA A 2 4.14 1.06 7.98
C ALA A 2 5.18 0.68 9.07
N ARG A 3 5.38 -0.59 9.43
CA ARG A 3 6.49 -1.00 10.35
C ARG A 3 7.82 -1.25 9.62
N LEU A 4 7.78 -1.58 8.33
CA LEU A 4 8.93 -2.13 7.61
C LEU A 4 10.01 -1.13 7.20
N LEU A 5 9.66 0.15 7.05
CA LEU A 5 10.61 1.15 6.57
C LEU A 5 11.28 1.95 7.69
N GLY A 6 11.04 1.61 8.96
CA GLY A 6 11.66 2.29 10.11
C GLY A 6 11.57 3.81 9.98
N ALA A 7 10.36 4.37 10.02
CA ALA A 7 10.21 5.81 9.93
C ALA A 7 10.98 6.46 11.10
N PRO A 8 11.85 7.46 10.86
CA PRO A 8 12.38 8.30 11.95
C PRO A 8 11.20 8.94 12.71
N ASP A 9 11.42 9.58 13.85
CA ASP A 9 10.38 10.24 14.66
C ASP A 9 9.63 11.34 13.87
N VAL A 10 8.73 10.95 12.97
CA VAL A 10 7.93 11.86 12.14
C VAL A 10 6.71 12.25 12.95
N ARG A 11 6.69 13.51 13.38
CA ARG A 11 5.52 14.10 14.00
C ARG A 11 4.54 14.54 12.92
N ILE A 12 3.44 13.79 12.74
CA ILE A 12 2.35 14.16 11.84
C ILE A 12 1.59 15.34 12.47
N LEU A 13 1.77 16.55 11.92
CA LEU A 13 1.15 17.78 12.42
C LEU A 13 -0.26 18.03 11.87
N GLY A 14 -0.64 17.33 10.79
CA GLY A 14 -1.98 17.43 10.21
C GLY A 14 -3.00 16.64 11.02
N ARG A 15 -4.14 17.25 11.34
CA ARG A 15 -5.31 16.48 11.80
C ARG A 15 -5.77 15.57 10.66
N PRO A 16 -6.11 14.30 10.93
CA PRO A 16 -6.70 13.43 9.92
C PRO A 16 -8.00 14.07 9.41
N ASP A 17 -8.00 14.53 8.17
CA ASP A 17 -9.20 14.96 7.47
C ASP A 17 -9.55 13.87 6.44
N PRO A 18 -10.54 13.00 6.71
CA PRO A 18 -10.88 11.91 5.82
C PRO A 18 -11.55 12.37 4.52
N GLY A 19 -11.80 13.68 4.34
CA GLY A 19 -12.53 14.20 3.19
C GLY A 19 -13.98 13.70 3.13
N TRP A 20 -14.69 14.05 2.05
CA TRP A 20 -16.14 13.83 1.90
C TRP A 20 -16.54 12.39 1.47
N ASN A 21 -15.60 11.48 1.22
CA ASN A 21 -15.94 10.08 1.00
C ASN A 21 -14.75 9.17 1.34
N PRO A 22 -14.67 8.61 2.56
CA PRO A 22 -13.57 7.72 2.93
C PRO A 22 -13.77 6.30 2.38
N GLY A 23 -14.80 6.07 1.54
CA GLY A 23 -15.23 4.78 1.02
C GLY A 23 -14.03 3.96 0.59
N ARG A 24 -13.63 3.02 1.45
CA ARG A 24 -12.44 2.21 1.25
C ARG A 24 -12.67 1.37 -0.01
N TYR A 25 -12.08 1.79 -1.13
CA TYR A 25 -12.15 1.03 -2.34
C TYR A 25 -11.20 -0.17 -2.24
N VAL A 26 -11.78 -1.35 -2.10
CA VAL A 26 -11.07 -2.63 -2.24
C VAL A 26 -11.79 -3.41 -3.33
N PRO A 27 -11.25 -3.49 -4.55
CA PRO A 27 -11.90 -4.24 -5.61
C PRO A 27 -11.92 -5.74 -5.28
N SER A 28 -13.01 -6.42 -5.64
CA SER A 28 -12.99 -7.88 -5.70
C SER A 28 -12.14 -8.31 -6.90
N THR A 29 -11.23 -9.27 -6.68
CA THR A 29 -10.44 -9.89 -7.75
C THR A 29 -10.93 -11.29 -8.12
N ALA A 30 -12.13 -11.68 -7.66
CA ALA A 30 -12.65 -13.04 -7.85
C ALA A 30 -12.76 -13.41 -9.33
N LEU A 31 -13.39 -12.55 -10.13
CA LEU A 31 -13.60 -12.79 -11.57
C LEU A 31 -12.27 -13.01 -12.32
N ALA A 32 -11.24 -12.21 -12.02
CA ALA A 32 -9.93 -12.37 -12.64
C ALA A 32 -9.30 -13.73 -12.31
N ARG A 33 -9.40 -14.17 -11.05
CA ARG A 33 -8.88 -15.48 -10.61
C ARG A 33 -9.62 -16.63 -11.28
N GLU A 34 -10.94 -16.56 -11.34
CA GLU A 34 -11.79 -17.62 -11.88
C GLU A 34 -11.69 -17.72 -13.40
N THR A 35 -11.73 -16.60 -14.11
CA THR A 35 -11.74 -16.59 -15.58
C THR A 35 -10.35 -16.70 -16.19
N LEU A 36 -9.32 -16.13 -15.54
CA LEU A 36 -7.96 -16.06 -16.10
C LEU A 36 -6.96 -16.96 -15.38
N GLY A 37 -7.33 -17.57 -14.25
CA GLY A 37 -6.40 -18.41 -13.46
C GLY A 37 -5.24 -17.62 -12.82
N VAL A 38 -5.33 -16.29 -12.76
CA VAL A 38 -4.26 -15.44 -12.22
C VAL A 38 -4.32 -15.33 -10.70
N SER A 39 -3.17 -15.10 -10.07
CA SER A 39 -3.08 -14.85 -8.63
C SER A 39 -2.11 -13.69 -8.35
N ALA A 40 -2.26 -13.07 -7.17
CA ALA A 40 -1.31 -12.05 -6.72
C ALA A 40 -0.02 -12.74 -6.25
N THR A 41 1.13 -12.27 -6.74
CA THR A 41 2.46 -12.84 -6.42
C THR A 41 3.35 -11.86 -5.65
N VAL A 42 2.89 -10.63 -5.46
CA VAL A 42 3.63 -9.56 -4.76
C VAL A 42 2.79 -9.12 -3.56
N ASP A 43 3.32 -9.35 -2.37
CA ASP A 43 2.70 -8.89 -1.13
C ASP A 43 2.84 -7.38 -0.92
N LEU A 44 1.98 -6.81 -0.09
CA LEU A 44 1.97 -5.38 0.21
C LEU A 44 3.35 -4.87 0.68
N ASP A 45 4.02 -5.64 1.51
CA ASP A 45 5.32 -5.29 2.07
C ASP A 45 6.40 -5.18 0.99
N GLU A 46 6.36 -6.09 0.02
CA GLU A 46 7.27 -6.07 -1.12
C GLU A 46 6.95 -4.90 -2.08
N ALA A 47 5.66 -4.64 -2.32
CA ALA A 47 5.23 -3.49 -3.10
C ALA A 47 5.75 -2.18 -2.47
N ILE A 48 5.61 -2.02 -1.15
CA ILE A 48 6.11 -0.85 -0.40
C ILE A 48 7.63 -0.67 -0.58
N ARG A 49 8.41 -1.75 -0.42
CA ARG A 49 9.88 -1.70 -0.61
C ARG A 49 10.28 -1.29 -2.02
N ARG A 50 9.65 -1.87 -3.05
CA ARG A 50 9.92 -1.55 -4.46
C ARG A 50 9.58 -0.09 -4.77
N THR A 51 8.45 0.40 -4.25
CA THR A 51 8.08 1.81 -4.39
C THR A 51 9.10 2.72 -3.73
N ALA A 52 9.54 2.42 -2.50
CA ALA A 52 10.55 3.21 -1.79
C ALA A 52 11.88 3.25 -2.58
N ALA A 53 12.38 2.10 -3.04
CA ALA A 53 13.59 2.01 -3.85
C ALA A 53 13.49 2.82 -5.15
N SER A 54 12.34 2.75 -5.84
CA SER A 54 12.09 3.56 -7.05
C SER A 54 12.07 5.08 -6.79
N ASN A 55 11.87 5.50 -5.55
CA ASN A 55 11.92 6.90 -5.12
C ASN A 55 13.28 7.26 -4.50
N GLY A 56 14.31 6.44 -4.67
CA GLY A 56 15.67 6.70 -4.20
C GLY A 56 15.88 6.46 -2.70
N TRP A 57 14.94 5.80 -2.02
CA TRP A 57 15.11 5.43 -0.62
C TRP A 57 16.04 4.23 -0.54
N THR A 58 17.26 4.47 -0.07
CA THR A 58 18.23 3.44 0.25
C THR A 58 18.09 3.09 1.73
N SER A 59 17.64 1.87 2.02
CA SER A 59 17.68 1.26 3.35
C SER A 59 19.05 0.68 3.65
#